data_AF-A0AAU9SKT6-F1
#
_entry.id   AF-A0AAU9SKT6-F1
#
_cell.length_a   1.000
_cell.length_b   1.000
_cell.length_c   1.000
_cell.angle_alpha   90.00
_cell.angle_beta   90.00
_cell.angle_gamma   90.00
#
_symmetry.space_group_name_H-M   'P 1'
#
loop_
_entity.id
_entity.type
_entity.pdbx_description
1 polymer ?
#
loop_
_entity_poly.entity_id
_entity_poly.type
_entity_poly.pdbx_seq_one_letter_code
_entity_poly.pdbx_strand_id
1 'polypeptide(L)'
;MEFIVVGVHSAKFDNEKDLEAIRNAVLRYGISHPVVNDGEMYLWRELGVNSWPTFAIVGPMVNSLHKYQVKAIERSSSSVLWWKEYVGQETHSFEFGEG
;
A
#
# COMPACT_ATOMS: atom_id res chain seq x y z
N MET A 1 -8.88 22.10 7.83
CA MET A 1 -7.84 21.19 8.35
C MET A 1 -7.43 20.32 7.19
N GLU A 2 -6.17 20.42 6.76
CA GLU A 2 -5.65 19.71 5.59
C GLU A 2 -5.11 18.36 6.04
N PHE A 3 -5.40 17.30 5.28
CA PHE A 3 -4.80 15.99 5.48
C PHE A 3 -3.91 15.67 4.28
N ILE A 4 -2.78 15.02 4.55
CA ILE A 4 -1.86 14.57 3.51
C ILE A 4 -2.11 13.09 3.28
N VAL A 5 -2.23 12.71 2.01
CA VAL A 5 -2.26 11.31 1.60
C VAL A 5 -0.84 10.91 1.21
N VAL A 6 -0.42 9.72 1.62
CA VAL A 6 0.82 9.08 1.14
C VAL A 6 0.46 7.67 0.71
N GLY A 7 0.77 7.33 -0.54
CA GLY A 7 0.64 5.96 -1.04
C GLY A 7 1.86 5.15 -0.61
N VAL A 8 1.65 3.94 -0.12
CA VAL A 8 2.74 2.99 0.18
C VAL A 8 2.57 1.80 -0.75
N HIS A 9 3.47 1.69 -1.73
CA HIS A 9 3.52 0.56 -2.65
C HIS A 9 4.37 -0.54 -2.03
N SER A 10 3.72 -1.47 -1.32
CA SER A 10 4.37 -2.68 -0.81
C SER A 10 4.25 -3.78 -1.86
N ALA A 11 5.38 -4.17 -2.46
CA ALA A 11 5.46 -5.13 -3.55
C ALA A 11 5.14 -6.55 -3.07
N LYS A 12 4.18 -7.23 -3.71
CA LYS A 12 3.85 -8.66 -3.46
C LYS A 12 4.87 -9.59 -4.11
N PHE A 13 5.41 -9.20 -5.27
CA PHE A 13 6.36 -9.96 -6.08
C PHE A 13 7.60 -9.13 -6.40
N ASP A 14 8.75 -9.78 -6.66
CA ASP A 14 10.02 -9.09 -6.90
C ASP A 14 9.99 -8.15 -8.12
N ASN A 15 9.22 -8.49 -9.16
CA ASN A 15 9.06 -7.67 -10.36
C ASN A 15 8.26 -6.38 -10.09
N GLU A 16 7.59 -6.25 -8.96
CA GLU A 16 6.84 -5.06 -8.58
C GLU A 16 7.68 -4.07 -7.76
N LYS A 17 8.94 -4.40 -7.46
CA LYS A 17 9.88 -3.51 -6.75
C LYS A 17 10.53 -2.47 -7.64
N ASP A 18 10.42 -2.62 -8.96
CA ASP A 18 11.06 -1.75 -9.95
C ASP A 18 10.55 -0.30 -9.85
N LEU A 19 11.47 0.63 -9.56
CA LEU A 19 11.15 2.03 -9.32
C LEU A 19 10.58 2.73 -10.56
N GLU A 20 11.06 2.39 -11.75
CA GLU A 20 10.59 3.01 -12.99
C GLU A 20 9.20 2.51 -13.38
N ALA A 21 8.92 1.22 -13.17
CA ALA A 21 7.58 0.66 -13.35
C ALA A 21 6.57 1.37 -12.44
N ILE A 22 6.92 1.57 -11.16
CA ILE A 22 6.07 2.26 -10.17
C ILE A 22 5.87 3.72 -10.58
N ARG A 23 6.96 4.43 -10.92
CA ARG A 23 6.91 5.81 -11.39
C ARG A 23 5.99 5.95 -12.60
N ASN A 24 6.11 5.06 -13.57
CA ASN A 24 5.25 5.06 -14.75
C ASN A 24 3.80 4.79 -14.38
N ALA A 25 3.50 3.93 -13.40
CA ALA A 25 2.15 3.76 -12.86
C ALA A 25 1.59 5.06 -12.27
N VAL A 26 2.37 5.70 -11.39
CA VAL A 26 2.01 6.98 -10.75
C VAL A 26 1.62 8.00 -11.80
N LEU A 27 2.41 8.13 -12.87
CA LEU A 27 2.12 9.04 -13.98
C LEU A 27 0.89 8.62 -14.79
N ARG A 28 0.79 7.33 -15.18
CA ARG A 28 -0.34 6.81 -15.98
C ARG A 28 -1.69 7.02 -15.30
N TYR A 29 -1.75 6.81 -13.98
CA TYR A 29 -2.99 6.92 -13.21
C TYR A 29 -3.22 8.31 -12.60
N GLY A 30 -2.34 9.29 -12.88
CA GLY A 30 -2.49 10.66 -12.39
C GLY A 30 -2.43 10.77 -10.87
N ILE A 31 -1.65 9.91 -10.20
CA ILE A 31 -1.48 9.93 -8.76
C ILE A 31 -0.69 11.19 -8.39
N SER A 32 -1.34 12.12 -7.71
CA SER A 32 -0.79 13.43 -7.35
C SER A 32 -0.16 13.49 -5.95
N HIS A 33 -0.48 12.52 -5.09
CA HIS A 33 0.08 12.44 -3.76
C HIS A 33 1.43 11.67 -3.75
N PRO A 34 2.33 11.91 -2.78
CA PRO A 34 3.59 11.18 -2.68
C PRO A 34 3.38 9.67 -2.57
N VAL A 35 4.26 8.90 -3.23
CA VAL A 35 4.26 7.43 -3.19
C VAL A 35 5.61 6.93 -2.71
N VAL A 36 5.60 6.08 -1.68
CA VAL A 36 6.76 5.37 -1.16
C VAL A 36 6.84 4.00 -1.83
N ASN A 37 8.03 3.65 -2.34
CA ASN A 37 8.33 2.29 -2.77
C ASN A 37 8.79 1.48 -1.54
N ASP A 38 7.89 0.67 -0.97
CA ASP A 38 8.14 -0.24 0.16
C ASP A 38 8.41 -1.66 -0.37
N GLY A 39 9.37 -1.80 -1.29
CA GLY A 39 9.67 -3.06 -1.98
C GLY A 39 10.04 -4.21 -1.05
N GLU A 40 10.62 -3.92 0.13
CA GLU A 40 11.00 -4.92 1.12
C GLU A 40 9.92 -5.17 2.20
N MET A 41 8.72 -4.62 2.01
CA MET A 41 7.58 -4.74 2.93
C MET A 41 7.93 -4.32 4.39
N TYR A 42 8.80 -3.31 4.56
CA TYR A 42 9.22 -2.86 5.88
C TYR A 42 8.05 -2.17 6.60
N LEU A 43 7.42 -1.18 5.96
CA LEU A 43 6.28 -0.47 6.54
C LEU A 43 5.07 -1.40 6.67
N TRP A 44 4.87 -2.29 5.70
CA TRP A 44 3.83 -3.32 5.77
C TRP A 44 3.89 -4.14 7.06
N ARG A 45 5.09 -4.67 7.40
CA ARG A 45 5.28 -5.47 8.63
C ARG A 45 5.23 -4.61 9.88
N GLU A 46 5.88 -3.45 9.88
CA GLU A 46 5.92 -2.54 11.04
C GLU A 46 4.52 -2.08 11.45
N LEU A 47 3.63 -1.87 10.47
CA LEU A 47 2.24 -1.46 10.70
C LEU A 47 1.27 -2.64 10.92
N GLY A 48 1.76 -3.88 10.88
CA GLY A 48 0.94 -5.09 11.07
C GLY A 48 -0.11 -5.30 9.98
N VAL A 49 0.16 -4.87 8.75
CA VAL A 49 -0.75 -5.03 7.61
C VAL A 49 -0.74 -6.48 7.13
N ASN A 50 -1.90 -7.01 6.72
CA ASN A 50 -2.06 -8.41 6.29
C ASN A 50 -2.75 -8.54 4.92
N SER A 51 -3.30 -7.46 4.36
CA SER A 51 -4.15 -7.50 3.17
C SER A 51 -4.04 -6.21 2.35
N TRP A 52 -4.02 -6.39 1.03
CA TRP A 52 -4.14 -5.30 0.08
C TRP A 52 -5.63 -5.13 -0.31
N PRO A 53 -6.17 -3.90 -0.38
CA PRO A 53 -5.62 -2.66 0.16
C PRO A 53 -5.83 -2.52 1.67
N THR A 54 -4.96 -1.76 2.33
CA THR A 54 -5.18 -1.30 3.71
C THR A 54 -5.03 0.21 3.77
N PHE A 55 -5.94 0.89 4.48
CA PHE A 55 -5.84 2.31 4.76
C PHE A 55 -5.40 2.53 6.21
N ALA A 56 -4.40 3.37 6.42
CA ALA A 56 -3.91 3.74 7.74
C ALA A 56 -4.19 5.23 7.98
N ILE A 57 -4.84 5.55 9.11
CA ILE A 57 -4.97 6.94 9.56
C ILE A 57 -3.91 7.19 10.63
N VAL A 58 -3.11 8.23 10.41
CA VAL A 58 -2.08 8.68 11.34
C VAL A 58 -2.47 10.03 11.93
N GLY A 59 -2.59 10.08 13.25
CA GLY A 59 -2.89 11.30 14.01
C GLY A 59 -1.72 11.74 14.88
N PRO A 60 -1.66 13.03 15.26
CA PRO A 60 -0.70 13.51 16.25
C PRO A 60 -0.95 12.83 17.60
N MET A 61 0.10 12.28 18.23
CA MET A 61 0.00 11.75 19.59
C MET A 61 0.31 12.85 20.60
N VAL A 62 -0.54 13.01 21.62
CA VAL A 62 -0.47 14.17 22.52
C VAL A 62 0.53 13.98 23.68
N ASN A 63 1.06 12.78 23.94
CA ASN A 63 1.85 12.58 25.17
C ASN A 63 2.81 11.36 25.30
N SER A 64 3.38 10.80 24.22
CA SER A 64 4.31 9.66 24.37
C SER A 64 5.48 9.70 23.39
N LEU A 65 6.61 9.12 23.78
CA LEU A 65 7.89 9.06 23.05
C LEU A 65 7.83 8.43 21.64
N HIS A 66 6.68 7.86 21.25
CA HIS A 66 6.38 7.40 19.90
C HIS A 66 5.42 8.39 19.23
N LYS A 67 5.86 9.02 18.14
CA LYS A 67 5.24 10.26 17.60
C LYS A 67 3.85 10.08 16.96
N TYR A 68 3.39 8.87 16.67
CA TYR A 68 2.21 8.63 15.83
C TYR A 68 1.41 7.42 16.30
N GLN A 69 0.07 7.52 16.30
CA GLN A 69 -0.82 6.35 16.36
C GLN A 69 -1.27 6.02 14.94
N VAL A 70 -1.07 4.76 14.54
CA VAL A 70 -1.58 4.23 13.27
C VAL A 70 -2.77 3.34 13.58
N LYS A 71 -3.92 3.64 13.00
CA LYS A 71 -5.06 2.71 12.98
C LYS A 71 -5.26 2.22 11.55
N ALA A 72 -4.98 0.93 11.33
CA ALA A 72 -5.34 0.25 10.09
C ALA A 72 -6.86 0.07 10.03
N ILE A 73 -7.43 0.41 8.89
CA ILE A 73 -8.82 0.21 8.53
C ILE A 73 -8.79 -0.62 7.24
N GLU A 74 -9.11 -1.91 7.37
CA GLU A 74 -9.32 -2.78 6.22
C GLU A 74 -10.67 -2.42 5.59
N ARG A 75 -10.67 -1.81 4.40
CA ARG A 75 -11.87 -1.75 3.56
C ARG A 75 -11.53 -1.79 2.07
N SER A 76 -12.28 -2.68 1.40
CA SER A 76 -12.67 -2.71 -0.01
C SER A 76 -11.83 -3.55 -0.98
N SER A 77 -12.51 -4.54 -1.57
CA SER A 77 -12.06 -5.40 -2.67
C SER A 77 -11.76 -4.66 -3.98
N SER A 78 -12.08 -3.36 -4.10
CA SER A 78 -11.93 -2.60 -5.35
C SER A 78 -10.47 -2.30 -5.72
N SER A 79 -9.58 -2.08 -4.75
CA SER A 79 -8.16 -1.80 -5.04
C SER A 79 -7.37 -3.04 -5.47
N VAL A 80 -7.92 -4.23 -5.25
CA VAL A 80 -7.38 -5.51 -5.78
C VAL A 80 -7.50 -5.56 -7.31
N LEU A 81 -8.49 -4.89 -7.90
CA LEU A 81 -8.63 -4.81 -9.36
C LEU A 81 -7.54 -3.93 -9.99
N TRP A 82 -7.13 -2.85 -9.31
CA TRP A 82 -6.05 -1.98 -9.76
C TRP A 82 -4.69 -2.69 -9.80
N TRP A 83 -4.41 -3.50 -8.77
CA TRP A 83 -3.20 -4.34 -8.73
C TRP A 83 -3.13 -5.33 -9.88
N LYS A 84 -4.25 -5.99 -10.19
CA LYS A 84 -4.32 -6.99 -11.27
C LYS A 84 -4.02 -6.39 -12.65
N GLU A 85 -4.46 -5.16 -12.89
CA GLU A 85 -4.21 -4.46 -14.15
C GLU A 85 -2.77 -3.90 -14.24
N TYR A 86 -2.20 -3.45 -13.12
CA TYR A 86 -0.82 -2.95 -13.05
C TYR A 86 0.24 -4.04 -13.32
N VAL A 87 0.02 -5.26 -12.82
CA VAL A 87 1.01 -6.36 -12.87
C VAL A 87 0.86 -7.22 -14.12
N GLY A 88 -0.19 -7.00 -14.93
CA GLY A 88 -0.40 -7.73 -16.19
C GLY A 88 -0.63 -9.23 -16.02
N GLN A 89 -1.10 -9.70 -14.86
CA GLN A 89 -1.40 -11.12 -14.65
C GLN A 89 -2.88 -11.42 -14.88
N GLU A 90 -3.16 -12.35 -15.79
CA GLU A 90 -4.48 -12.95 -15.97
C GLU A 90 -4.96 -13.62 -14.67
N THR A 91 -6.26 -13.49 -14.40
CA THR A 91 -6.90 -13.97 -13.18
C THR A 91 -6.71 -15.47 -12.98
N HIS A 92 -5.75 -15.86 -12.16
CA HIS A 92 -5.89 -17.05 -11.32
C HIS A 92 -6.16 -16.54 -9.91
N SER A 93 -7.43 -16.54 -9.54
CA SER A 93 -7.88 -16.42 -8.15
C SER A 93 -7.25 -17.57 -7.35
N PHE A 94 -6.09 -17.30 -6.74
CA PHE A 94 -5.57 -18.12 -5.67
C PHE A 94 -6.15 -17.58 -4.36
N GLU A 95 -7.10 -18.33 -3.81
CA GLU A 95 -7.52 -18.21 -2.42
C GLU A 95 -6.31 -18.48 -1.52
N PHE A 96 -6.13 -17.63 -0.51
CA PHE A 96 -5.18 -17.90 0.56
C PHE A 96 -5.63 -19.16 1.29
N GLY A 97 -4.87 -20.25 1.12
CA GLY A 97 -4.87 -21.33 2.11
C GLY A 97 -4.12 -20.83 3.34
N GLU A 98 -4.80 -20.84 4.48
CA GLU A 98 -4.14 -20.76 5.79
C GLU A 98 -3.07 -21.86 5.88
N GLY A 99 -1.87 -21.48 6.29
CA GLY A 99 -0.75 -22.36 6.61
C GLY A 99 0.16 -21.68 7.61
#